data_AF-R7D7E6-F1
#
_entry.id   AF-R7D7E6-F1
#
_cell.length_a   1.000
_cell.length_b   1.000
_cell.length_c   1.000
_cell.angle_alpha   90.00
_cell.angle_beta   90.00
_cell.angle_gamma   90.00
#
_symmetry.space_group_name_H-M   'P 1'
#
loop_
_entity.id
_entity.type
_entity.pdbx_description
1 polymer ?
#
loop_
_entity_poly.entity_id
_entity_poly.type
_entity_poly.pdbx_seq_one_letter_code
_entity_poly.pdbx_strand_id
1 'polypeptide(L)'
;MPTREETTAAQEPMAFFSHDSNASQDVKCQRLIHRRGYDGYGRWWRLCEYLAATKGHRIAFETEEDALILAGVLGFGQSGAFDEYMAIEDCKSFVEELLDIGLLERDPDGFLTNFRMLKNALYFGRQRANGRKGGRPRKNQKNNDSAGQEV
;
A
#
# COMPACT_ATOMS: atom_id res chain seq x y z
N MET A 1 -9.59 -7.75 -16.20
CA MET A 1 -8.89 -8.41 -15.08
C MET A 1 -7.40 -8.27 -15.26
N PRO A 2 -6.63 -7.90 -14.22
CA PRO A 2 -5.17 -7.87 -14.31
C PRO A 2 -4.59 -9.29 -14.46
N THR A 3 -3.47 -9.40 -15.16
CA THR A 3 -2.77 -10.67 -15.33
C THR A 3 -2.05 -11.07 -14.04
N ARG A 4 -1.73 -12.37 -13.90
CA ARG A 4 -0.94 -12.85 -12.75
C ARG A 4 0.39 -12.11 -12.60
N GLU A 5 1.08 -11.83 -13.70
CA GLU A 5 2.34 -11.08 -13.70
C GLU A 5 2.16 -9.66 -13.16
N GLU A 6 1.09 -8.96 -13.58
CA GLU A 6 0.77 -7.61 -13.11
C GLU A 6 0.40 -7.61 -11.62
N THR A 7 -0.42 -8.57 -11.18
CA THR A 7 -0.82 -8.69 -9.77
C THR A 7 0.38 -9.02 -8.88
N THR A 8 1.27 -9.92 -9.32
CA THR A 8 2.53 -10.20 -8.59
C THR A 8 3.43 -8.98 -8.57
N ALA A 9 3.60 -8.28 -9.69
CA ALA A 9 4.41 -7.08 -9.74
C ALA A 9 3.79 -5.92 -8.94
N ALA A 10 2.47 -5.90 -8.73
CA ALA A 10 1.77 -4.92 -7.92
C ALA A 10 2.03 -5.10 -6.41
N GLN A 11 2.50 -6.25 -5.95
CA GLN A 11 2.83 -6.46 -4.53
C GLN A 11 4.11 -5.73 -4.11
N GLU A 12 4.98 -5.36 -5.06
CA GLU A 12 6.24 -4.69 -4.73
C GLU A 12 6.01 -3.28 -4.21
N PRO A 13 6.75 -2.84 -3.19
CA PRO A 13 6.66 -1.49 -2.63
C PRO A 13 6.63 -0.38 -3.70
N MET A 14 5.93 0.70 -3.38
CA MET A 14 5.80 1.88 -4.22
C MET A 14 6.76 2.96 -3.71
N ALA A 15 7.75 3.33 -4.54
CA ALA A 15 8.67 4.42 -4.22
C ALA A 15 7.99 5.80 -4.24
N PHE A 16 6.88 5.93 -4.98
CA PHE A 16 6.03 7.10 -5.02
C PHE A 16 4.59 6.66 -5.28
N PHE A 17 3.64 7.47 -4.86
CA PHE A 17 2.23 7.31 -5.21
C PHE A 17 1.59 8.68 -5.44
N SER A 18 0.52 8.72 -6.23
CA SER A 18 -0.17 9.97 -6.52
C SER A 18 -0.93 10.45 -5.29
N HIS A 19 -0.71 11.71 -4.91
CA HIS A 19 -1.43 12.46 -3.89
C HIS A 19 -2.11 13.65 -4.56
N ASP A 20 -3.43 13.71 -4.51
CA ASP A 20 -4.19 14.83 -5.08
C ASP A 20 -3.99 16.09 -4.24
N SER A 21 -3.70 17.23 -4.89
CA SER A 21 -3.49 18.51 -4.21
C SER A 21 -4.71 19.00 -3.43
N ASN A 22 -5.89 18.48 -3.77
CA ASN A 22 -7.16 18.76 -3.10
C ASN A 22 -7.66 17.60 -2.24
N ALA A 23 -6.82 16.61 -1.89
CA ALA A 23 -7.26 15.44 -1.13
C ALA A 23 -7.86 15.79 0.25
N SER A 24 -7.50 16.94 0.83
CA SER A 24 -8.11 17.45 2.05
C SER A 24 -9.59 17.80 1.89
N GLN A 25 -10.07 18.07 0.67
CA GLN A 25 -11.47 18.39 0.37
C GLN A 25 -12.36 17.15 0.26
N ASP A 26 -11.77 15.95 0.21
CA ASP A 26 -12.54 14.70 0.27
C ASP A 26 -13.33 14.62 1.59
N VAL A 27 -14.59 14.20 1.51
CA VAL A 27 -15.49 14.16 2.69
C VAL A 27 -14.95 13.29 3.81
N LYS A 28 -14.23 12.20 3.51
CA LYS A 28 -13.62 11.32 4.52
C LYS A 28 -12.45 12.02 5.19
N CYS A 29 -11.61 12.72 4.42
CA CYS A 29 -10.53 13.55 4.95
C CYS A 29 -11.08 14.72 5.81
N GLN A 30 -12.15 15.38 5.39
CA GLN A 30 -12.81 16.44 6.18
C GLN A 30 -13.35 15.90 7.50
N ARG A 31 -13.97 14.71 7.50
CA ARG A 31 -14.41 14.03 8.74
C ARG A 31 -13.25 13.74 9.67
N LEU A 32 -12.13 13.25 9.14
CA LEU A 32 -10.92 13.01 9.93
C LEU A 32 -10.38 14.30 10.54
N ILE A 33 -10.25 15.36 9.73
CA ILE A 33 -9.77 16.68 10.19
C ILE A 33 -10.70 17.23 11.27
N HIS A 34 -12.02 17.02 11.15
CA HIS A 34 -12.96 17.44 12.18
C HIS A 34 -12.79 16.67 13.50
N ARG A 35 -12.52 15.35 13.44
CA ARG A 35 -12.37 14.50 14.63
C ARG A 35 -11.01 14.62 15.33
N ARG A 36 -9.93 14.73 14.54
CA ARG A 36 -8.54 14.60 15.02
C ARG A 36 -7.64 15.77 14.63
N GLY A 37 -8.20 16.82 14.01
CA GLY A 37 -7.43 17.96 13.52
C GLY A 37 -6.48 17.60 12.37
N TYR A 38 -5.61 18.55 12.03
CA TYR A 38 -4.59 18.36 11.01
C TYR A 38 -3.50 17.34 11.40
N ASP A 39 -3.34 17.11 12.70
CA ASP A 39 -2.40 16.13 13.24
C ASP A 39 -2.84 14.68 12.90
N GLY A 40 -4.13 14.37 13.08
CA GLY A 40 -4.70 13.11 12.59
C GLY A 40 -4.64 12.96 11.07
N TYR A 41 -4.87 14.06 10.34
CA TYR A 41 -4.74 14.07 8.87
C TYR A 41 -3.30 13.81 8.41
N GLY A 42 -2.29 14.36 9.10
CA GLY A 42 -0.88 14.07 8.86
C GLY A 42 -0.56 12.60 9.11
N ARG A 43 -1.04 12.03 10.22
CA ARG A 43 -0.89 10.59 10.52
C ARG A 43 -1.54 9.69 9.47
N TRP A 44 -2.67 10.11 8.91
CA TRP A 44 -3.29 9.38 7.79
C TRP A 44 -2.39 9.31 6.56
N TRP A 45 -1.69 10.39 6.21
CA TRP A 45 -0.73 10.36 5.12
C TRP A 45 0.52 9.54 5.45
N ARG A 46 1.01 9.64 6.69
CA ARG A 46 2.09 8.79 7.18
C ARG A 46 1.73 7.30 7.10
N LEU A 47 0.47 6.95 7.36
CA LEU A 47 -0.05 5.59 7.18
C LEU A 47 -0.10 5.17 5.71
N CYS A 48 -0.52 6.06 4.80
CA CYS A 48 -0.46 5.80 3.36
C CYS A 48 0.98 5.51 2.89
N GLU A 49 1.96 6.27 3.37
CA GLU A 49 3.37 6.03 3.09
C GLU A 49 3.83 4.66 3.61
N TYR A 50 3.39 4.28 4.81
CA TYR A 50 3.69 2.98 5.37
C TYR A 50 3.07 1.84 4.54
N LEU A 51 1.81 1.97 4.11
CA LEU A 51 1.18 1.04 3.16
C LEU A 51 1.95 0.96 1.84
N ALA A 52 2.43 2.09 1.30
CA ALA A 52 3.21 2.13 0.08
C ALA A 52 4.53 1.38 0.21
N ALA A 53 5.21 1.52 1.34
CA ALA A 53 6.49 0.88 1.62
C ALA A 53 6.37 -0.62 1.96
N THR A 54 5.20 -1.06 2.44
CA THR A 54 4.95 -2.45 2.81
C THR A 54 4.63 -3.31 1.59
N LYS A 55 5.31 -4.45 1.47
CA LYS A 55 5.02 -5.44 0.42
C LYS A 55 3.58 -5.92 0.53
N GLY A 56 2.85 -5.87 -0.57
CA GLY A 56 1.43 -6.21 -0.64
C GLY A 56 0.48 -5.15 -0.12
N HIS A 57 1.00 -4.02 0.38
CA HIS A 57 0.22 -2.83 0.72
C HIS A 57 -0.91 -3.09 1.73
N ARG A 58 -0.62 -3.96 2.70
CA ARG A 58 -1.52 -4.33 3.78
C ARG A 58 -0.76 -4.41 5.10
N ILE A 59 -1.41 -4.08 6.21
CA ILE A 59 -0.79 -4.01 7.54
C ILE A 59 -1.54 -4.96 8.49
N ALA A 60 -0.79 -5.78 9.24
CA ALA A 60 -1.36 -6.59 10.31
C ALA A 60 -1.83 -5.67 11.44
N PHE A 61 -3.00 -5.96 12.00
CA PHE A 61 -3.58 -5.16 13.09
C PHE A 61 -4.60 -6.00 13.85
N GLU A 62 -4.10 -7.07 14.47
CA GLU A 62 -4.88 -8.03 15.24
C GLU A 62 -4.40 -8.11 16.69
N THR A 63 -3.10 -8.00 16.92
CA THR A 63 -2.48 -8.11 18.24
C THR A 63 -2.13 -6.74 18.84
N GLU A 64 -1.85 -6.71 20.15
CA GLU A 64 -1.31 -5.51 20.79
C GLU A 64 0.08 -5.15 20.27
N GLU A 65 0.90 -6.14 19.89
CA GLU A 65 2.20 -5.91 19.28
C GLU A 65 2.07 -5.22 17.92
N ASP A 66 1.12 -5.65 17.08
CA ASP A 66 0.81 -4.97 15.82
C ASP A 66 0.41 -3.50 16.05
N ALA A 67 -0.45 -3.28 17.05
CA ALA A 67 -0.92 -1.94 17.41
C ALA A 67 0.22 -1.06 17.92
N LEU A 68 1.13 -1.59 18.73
CA LEU A 68 2.30 -0.89 19.25
C LEU A 68 3.31 -0.56 18.15
N ILE A 69 3.57 -1.48 17.23
CA ILE A 69 4.43 -1.23 16.06
C ILE A 69 3.84 -0.09 15.23
N LEU A 70 2.53 -0.15 14.94
CA LEU A 70 1.87 0.91 14.19
C LEU A 70 1.86 2.24 14.96
N ALA A 71 1.68 2.19 16.28
CA ALA A 71 1.72 3.37 17.14
C ALA A 71 3.09 4.07 17.06
N GLY A 72 4.19 3.31 17.04
CA GLY A 72 5.54 3.83 16.82
C GLY A 72 5.72 4.44 15.43
N VAL A 73 5.20 3.78 14.38
CA VAL A 73 5.23 4.30 13.00
C VAL A 73 4.50 5.65 12.87
N LEU A 74 3.39 5.80 13.59
CA LEU A 74 2.51 6.97 13.55
C LEU A 74 2.82 8.01 14.63
N GLY A 75 3.78 7.76 15.51
CA GLY A 75 4.20 8.70 16.56
C GLY A 75 3.10 8.96 17.59
N PHE A 76 2.45 7.91 18.09
CA PHE A 76 1.52 8.01 19.23
C PHE A 76 2.22 7.95 20.59
N GLY A 77 3.46 7.44 20.68
CA GLY A 77 4.19 7.28 21.94
C GLY A 77 5.46 8.14 22.08
N GLN A 78 5.85 8.36 23.33
CA GLN A 78 7.16 8.74 23.87
C GLN A 78 7.89 7.47 24.39
N SER A 79 8.94 7.61 25.21
CA SER A 79 9.65 6.45 25.81
C SER A 79 9.12 6.11 27.21
N GLY A 80 8.64 4.87 27.41
CA GLY A 80 8.31 4.29 28.73
C GLY A 80 7.10 3.34 28.75
N ALA A 81 7.03 2.39 29.70
CA ALA A 81 6.00 1.32 29.69
C ALA A 81 4.54 1.80 29.90
N PHE A 82 4.30 2.84 30.72
CA PHE A 82 2.96 3.43 30.86
C PHE A 82 2.51 4.14 29.57
N ASP A 83 3.48 4.66 28.83
CA ASP A 83 3.28 5.38 27.59
C ASP A 83 2.97 4.43 26.42
N GLU A 84 3.50 3.19 26.44
CA GLU A 84 3.16 2.14 25.47
C GLU A 84 1.68 1.77 25.49
N TYR A 85 1.07 1.62 26.67
CA TYR A 85 -0.35 1.31 26.79
C TYR A 85 -1.23 2.42 26.18
N MET A 86 -0.93 3.68 26.50
CA MET A 86 -1.63 4.83 25.93
C MET A 86 -1.45 4.91 24.41
N ALA A 87 -0.22 4.68 23.92
CA ALA A 87 0.07 4.69 22.50
C ALA A 87 -0.70 3.60 21.73
N ILE A 88 -0.86 2.41 22.32
CA ILE A 88 -1.68 1.32 21.76
C ILE A 88 -3.14 1.76 21.64
N GLU A 89 -3.71 2.30 22.72
CA GLU A 89 -5.13 2.68 22.73
C GLU A 89 -5.42 3.87 21.80
N ASP A 90 -4.53 4.86 21.75
CA ASP A 90 -4.65 5.97 20.81
C ASP A 90 -4.54 5.50 19.34
N CYS A 91 -3.63 4.56 19.06
CA CYS A 91 -3.47 3.97 17.75
C CYS A 91 -4.71 3.15 17.33
N LYS A 92 -5.24 2.31 18.21
CA LYS A 92 -6.49 1.55 17.97
C LYS A 92 -7.65 2.50 17.70
N SER A 93 -7.83 3.51 18.55
CA SER A 93 -8.89 4.51 18.41
C SER A 93 -8.78 5.27 17.07
N PHE A 94 -7.56 5.63 16.66
CA PHE A 94 -7.32 6.25 15.35
C PHE A 94 -7.67 5.31 14.19
N VAL A 95 -7.23 4.04 14.23
CA VAL A 95 -7.55 3.04 13.19
C VAL A 95 -9.05 2.78 13.09
N GLU A 96 -9.75 2.67 14.22
CA GLU A 96 -11.21 2.52 14.26
C GLU A 96 -11.93 3.68 13.58
N GLU A 97 -11.50 4.92 13.83
CA GLU A 97 -12.06 6.08 13.15
C GLU A 97 -11.79 6.07 11.65
N LEU A 98 -10.59 5.67 11.21
CA LEU A 98 -10.26 5.55 9.79
C LEU A 98 -11.11 4.48 9.08
N LEU A 99 -11.41 3.37 9.77
CA LEU A 99 -12.32 2.34 9.29
C LEU A 99 -13.76 2.86 9.20
N ASP A 100 -14.25 3.55 10.25
CA ASP A 100 -15.60 4.12 10.29
C ASP A 100 -15.86 5.13 9.15
N ILE A 101 -14.90 6.02 8.87
CA ILE A 101 -15.02 6.99 7.77
C ILE A 101 -14.68 6.38 6.39
N GLY A 102 -14.23 5.13 6.35
CA GLY A 102 -13.86 4.42 5.13
C GLY A 102 -12.59 4.94 4.45
N LEU A 103 -11.65 5.50 5.21
CA LEU A 103 -10.28 5.72 4.74
C LEU A 103 -9.46 4.43 4.81
N LEU A 104 -9.75 3.54 5.76
CA LEU A 104 -9.24 2.18 5.78
C LEU A 104 -10.35 1.16 5.54
N GLU A 105 -9.94 -0.02 5.12
CA GLU A 105 -10.77 -1.21 4.95
C GLU A 105 -10.01 -2.42 5.52
N ARG A 106 -10.74 -3.47 5.91
CA ARG A 106 -10.13 -4.78 6.19
C ARG A 106 -10.25 -5.68 4.98
N ASP A 107 -9.15 -6.32 4.59
CA ASP A 107 -9.19 -7.37 3.58
C ASP A 107 -9.81 -8.68 4.16
N PRO A 108 -10.08 -9.70 3.35
CA PRO A 108 -10.66 -10.96 3.82
C PRO A 108 -9.81 -11.70 4.87
N ASP A 109 -8.51 -11.41 4.95
CA ASP A 109 -7.59 -11.99 5.92
C ASP A 109 -7.50 -11.11 7.20
N GLY A 110 -8.26 -10.02 7.29
CA GLY A 110 -8.31 -9.12 8.44
C GLY A 110 -7.28 -7.98 8.43
N PHE A 111 -6.42 -7.89 7.41
CA PHE A 111 -5.38 -6.87 7.31
C PHE A 111 -5.95 -5.51 6.94
N LEU A 112 -5.36 -4.44 7.45
CA LEU A 112 -5.71 -3.07 7.08
C LEU A 112 -5.21 -2.76 5.67
N THR A 113 -6.09 -2.21 4.84
CA THR A 113 -5.80 -1.80 3.47
C THR A 113 -6.48 -0.48 3.13
N ASN A 114 -6.12 0.10 1.98
CA ASN A 114 -6.81 1.23 1.41
C ASN A 114 -6.97 1.04 -0.10
N PHE A 115 -8.20 1.19 -0.60
CA PHE A 115 -8.51 0.99 -2.01
C PHE A 115 -7.66 1.83 -2.97
N ARG A 116 -7.41 3.11 -2.64
CA ARG A 116 -6.57 3.99 -3.47
C ARG A 116 -5.13 3.47 -3.53
N MET A 117 -4.57 3.00 -2.41
CA MET A 117 -3.23 2.43 -2.39
C MET A 117 -3.14 1.15 -3.22
N LEU A 118 -4.15 0.27 -3.16
CA LEU A 118 -4.21 -0.93 -4.01
C LEU A 118 -4.34 -0.58 -5.50
N LYS A 119 -5.13 0.45 -5.83
CA LYS A 119 -5.26 0.96 -7.21
C LYS A 119 -3.93 1.52 -7.73
N ASN A 120 -3.23 2.31 -6.92
CA ASN A 120 -1.91 2.84 -7.25
C ASN A 120 -0.90 1.69 -7.45
N ALA A 121 -0.90 0.70 -6.55
CA ALA A 121 -0.04 -0.46 -6.64
C ALA A 121 -0.27 -1.25 -7.94
N LEU A 122 -1.53 -1.44 -8.34
CA LEU A 122 -1.86 -2.11 -9.59
C LEU A 122 -1.38 -1.31 -10.82
N TYR A 123 -1.52 0.02 -10.79
CA TYR A 123 -0.98 0.88 -11.85
C TYR A 123 0.52 0.67 -12.02
N PHE A 124 1.30 0.70 -10.94
CA PHE A 124 2.75 0.44 -11.00
C PHE A 124 3.08 -1.01 -11.35
N GLY A 125 2.31 -1.98 -10.87
CA GLY A 125 2.44 -3.38 -11.24
C GLY A 125 2.36 -3.60 -12.74
N ARG A 126 1.43 -2.92 -13.42
CA ARG A 126 1.32 -2.92 -14.89
C ARG A 126 2.55 -2.36 -15.57
N GLN A 127 3.05 -1.21 -15.11
CA GLN A 127 4.26 -0.60 -15.66
C GLN A 127 5.48 -1.51 -15.49
N ARG A 128 5.65 -2.11 -14.30
CA ARG A 128 6.74 -3.06 -14.02
C ARG A 128 6.65 -4.31 -14.88
N ALA A 129 5.47 -4.91 -15.02
CA ALA A 129 5.28 -6.10 -15.84
C ALA A 129 5.56 -5.82 -17.33
N ASN A 130 5.08 -4.68 -17.85
CA ASN A 130 5.32 -4.29 -19.24
C ASN A 130 6.79 -3.94 -19.50
N GLY A 131 7.46 -3.26 -18.57
CA GLY A 131 8.90 -2.97 -18.65
C GLY A 131 9.74 -4.26 -18.75
N ARG A 132 9.40 -5.30 -17.99
CA ARG A 132 10.07 -6.62 -18.09
C ARG A 132 9.89 -7.28 -19.46
N LYS A 133 8.73 -7.12 -20.10
CA LYS A 133 8.49 -7.63 -21.47
C LYS A 133 9.33 -6.89 -22.50
N GLY A 134 9.40 -5.56 -22.39
CA GLY A 134 10.19 -4.71 -23.28
C GLY A 134 11.70 -4.96 -23.19
N GLY A 135 12.21 -5.29 -22.01
CA GLY A 135 13.63 -5.63 -21.79
C GLY A 135 14.02 -7.07 -22.16
N ARG A 136 13.07 -7.91 -22.60
CA ARG A 136 13.36 -9.31 -22.91
C ARG A 136 14.13 -9.41 -24.25
N PRO A 137 15.28 -10.10 -24.30
CA PRO A 137 16.00 -10.32 -25.56
C PRO A 137 15.09 -10.98 -26.59
N ARG A 138 15.04 -10.44 -27.82
CA ARG A 138 14.31 -11.09 -28.92
C ARG A 138 14.95 -12.46 -29.17
N LYS A 139 14.14 -13.51 -29.15
CA LYS A 139 14.59 -14.85 -29.51
C LYS A 139 14.84 -14.85 -31.03
N ASN A 140 16.11 -14.85 -31.46
CA ASN A 140 16.45 -15.05 -32.87
C ASN A 140 15.88 -16.41 -33.29
N GLN A 141 14.87 -16.42 -34.14
CA GLN A 141 14.49 -17.60 -34.91
C GLN A 141 15.69 -17.94 -35.79
N LYS A 142 16.47 -18.96 -35.42
CA LYS A 142 17.38 -19.59 -36.37
C LYS A 142 16.49 -20.23 -37.45
N ASN A 143 16.54 -19.67 -38.65
CA ASN A 143 15.99 -20.30 -39.85
C ASN A 143 16.65 -21.67 -40.01
N ASN A 144 15.89 -22.74 -39.78
CA ASN A 144 16.24 -24.06 -40.28
C ASN A 144 15.73 -24.15 -41.72
N ASP A 145 16.40 -23.47 -42.64
CA ASP A 145 16.26 -23.68 -44.09
C ASP A 145 17.65 -23.91 -44.67
N SER A 146 18.13 -25.16 -44.60
CA SER A 146 19.14 -25.72 -45.52
C SER A 146 19.45 -27.17 -45.16
N ALA A 147 18.69 -28.10 -45.73
CA ALA A 147 19.16 -29.44 -46.08
C ALA A 147 18.16 -30.09 -47.05
N GLY A 148 18.50 -30.13 -48.34
CA GLY A 148 17.70 -30.85 -49.33
C GLY A 148 17.90 -30.41 -50.78
N GLN A 149 19.15 -30.20 -51.21
CA GLN A 149 19.47 -30.19 -52.63
C GLN A 149 20.79 -30.93 -52.82
N GLU A 150 20.70 -32.23 -53.09
CA GLU A 150 21.78 -32.98 -53.73
C GLU A 150 21.23 -33.60 -55.02
N VAL A 151 22.13 -33.65 -56.00
CA VAL A 151 21.96 -33.85 -57.44
C VAL A 151 22.03 -35.33 -57.77
#